data_AF-A0A833E0N0-F1
#
_entry.id   AF-A0A833E0N0-F1
#
_cell.length_a   1.000
_cell.length_b   1.000
_cell.length_c   1.000
_cell.angle_alpha   90.00
_cell.angle_beta   90.00
_cell.angle_gamma   90.00
#
_symmetry.space_group_name_H-M   'P 1'
#
loop_
_entity.id
_entity.type
_entity.pdbx_description
1 polymer ?
#
loop_
_entity_poly.entity_id
_entity_poly.type
_entity_poly.pdbx_seq_one_letter_code
_entity_poly.pdbx_strand_id
1 'polypeptide(L)'
;MIEVCTDGKVVEKLEQRGITLEKMLDTAMELYIGDGAEEVRRKLKSLMLHYLEDVNVQALLMAALLLEENFKVNGDPVSLIADELIGIDIAEYIGGKLALFNFFHY
;
A
#
# COMPACT_ATOMS: atom_id res chain seq x y z
N MET A 1 -12.32 -7.39 -21.05
CA MET A 1 -11.07 -7.73 -20.35
C MET A 1 -10.05 -6.70 -20.77
N ILE A 2 -9.57 -5.88 -19.83
CA ILE A 2 -8.42 -5.01 -20.06
C ILE A 2 -7.20 -5.93 -19.99
N GLU A 3 -6.41 -6.01 -21.05
CA GLU A 3 -5.06 -6.60 -20.98
C GLU A 3 -4.21 -5.64 -20.14
N VAL A 4 -4.04 -5.96 -18.87
CA VAL A 4 -3.09 -5.26 -18.01
C VAL A 4 -1.71 -5.85 -18.31
N CYS A 5 -0.96 -5.19 -19.19
CA CYS A 5 0.45 -5.48 -19.41
C CYS A 5 1.22 -4.99 -18.17
N THR A 6 1.52 -5.88 -17.23
CA THR A 6 2.33 -5.57 -16.04
C THR A 6 3.81 -5.55 -16.40
N ASP A 7 4.20 -4.61 -17.25
CA ASP A 7 5.61 -4.32 -17.50
C ASP A 7 6.24 -3.83 -16.19
N GLY A 8 7.19 -4.59 -15.63
CA GLY A 8 8.11 -4.11 -14.59
C GLY A 8 7.47 -3.60 -13.30
N LYS A 9 6.62 -4.46 -12.70
CA LYS A 9 6.26 -4.61 -11.28
C LYS A 9 6.31 -3.34 -10.44
N VAL A 10 5.15 -2.80 -10.07
CA VAL A 10 4.97 -1.64 -9.16
C VAL A 10 5.94 -1.59 -7.96
N VAL A 11 6.35 -2.77 -7.45
CA VAL A 11 7.37 -2.95 -6.42
C VAL A 11 8.71 -2.28 -6.78
N GLU A 12 9.21 -2.41 -8.00
CA GLU A 12 10.47 -1.79 -8.42
C GLU A 12 10.37 -0.27 -8.41
N LYS A 13 9.20 0.28 -8.79
CA LYS A 13 8.92 1.73 -8.72
C LYS A 13 8.83 2.24 -7.29
N LEU A 14 8.30 1.44 -6.38
CA LEU A 14 8.30 1.73 -4.94
C LEU A 14 9.73 1.71 -4.38
N GLU A 15 10.54 0.71 -4.74
CA GLU A 15 11.93 0.59 -4.31
C GLU A 15 12.79 1.77 -4.79
N GLN A 16 12.60 2.24 -6.02
CA GLN A 16 13.25 3.43 -6.57
C GLN A 16 12.93 4.72 -5.78
N ARG A 17 11.77 4.75 -5.10
CA ARG A 17 11.34 5.83 -4.19
C ARG A 17 11.78 5.59 -2.74
N GLY A 18 12.56 4.53 -2.50
CA GLY A 18 13.02 4.16 -1.18
C GLY A 18 11.96 3.48 -0.32
N ILE A 19 10.86 3.02 -0.90
CA ILE A 19 9.81 2.24 -0.23
C ILE A 19 10.11 0.75 -0.47
N THR A 20 10.69 0.09 0.52
CA THR A 20 11.05 -1.34 0.43
C THR A 20 10.06 -2.19 1.21
N LEU A 21 9.97 -3.48 0.89
CA LEU A 21 9.16 -4.44 1.65
C LEU A 21 9.50 -4.42 3.15
N GLU A 22 10.79 -4.39 3.49
CA GLU A 22 11.22 -4.36 4.89
C GLU A 22 10.80 -3.06 5.59
N LYS A 23 10.87 -1.90 4.93
CA LYS A 23 10.39 -0.64 5.52
C LYS A 23 8.88 -0.67 5.77
N MET A 24 8.10 -1.16 4.80
CA MET A 24 6.65 -1.30 4.99
C MET A 24 6.33 -2.28 6.13
N LEU A 25 7.11 -3.37 6.25
CA LEU A 25 6.96 -4.35 7.31
C LEU A 25 7.36 -3.78 8.68
N ASP A 26 8.43 -3.00 8.75
CA ASP A 26 8.86 -2.29 9.96
C ASP A 26 7.78 -1.34 10.44
N THR A 27 7.26 -0.48 9.56
CA THR A 27 6.17 0.45 9.86
C THR A 27 4.92 -0.28 10.34
N ALA A 28 4.53 -1.39 9.69
CA ALA A 28 3.38 -2.15 10.14
C ALA A 28 3.59 -2.83 11.51
N MET A 29 4.82 -3.25 11.81
CA MET A 29 5.16 -3.86 13.11
C MET A 29 5.25 -2.83 14.25
N GLU A 30 5.49 -1.55 13.96
CA GLU A 30 5.39 -0.46 14.96
C GLU A 30 3.96 -0.32 15.52
N LEU A 31 2.96 -0.68 14.73
CA LEU A 31 1.55 -0.66 15.13
C LEU A 31 1.10 -1.94 15.85
N TYR A 32 1.92 -2.98 15.87
CA TYR A 32 1.55 -4.28 16.44
C TYR A 32 1.63 -4.27 17.97
N ILE A 33 0.51 -4.56 18.63
CA ILE A 33 0.41 -4.71 20.08
C ILE A 33 0.02 -6.15 20.39
N GLY A 34 0.95 -6.93 20.93
CA GLY A 34 0.70 -8.31 21.33
C GLY A 34 1.99 -9.12 21.50
N ASP A 35 1.83 -10.37 21.92
CA ASP A 35 2.93 -11.33 22.06
C ASP A 35 3.25 -12.01 20.73
N GLY A 36 4.50 -12.49 20.56
CA GLY A 36 4.88 -13.26 19.37
C GLY A 36 5.17 -12.40 18.13
N ALA A 37 5.74 -11.21 18.32
CA ALA A 37 6.06 -10.25 17.27
C ALA A 37 6.86 -10.86 16.09
N GLU A 38 7.80 -11.77 16.34
CA GLU A 38 8.55 -12.44 15.26
C GLU A 38 7.66 -13.33 14.39
N GLU A 39 6.75 -14.10 14.99
CA GLU A 39 5.83 -14.96 14.24
C GLU A 39 4.85 -14.11 13.42
N VAL A 40 4.33 -13.03 14.02
CA VAL A 40 3.45 -12.09 13.35
C VAL A 40 4.17 -11.41 12.19
N ARG A 41 5.41 -10.94 12.39
CA ARG A 41 6.23 -10.34 11.33
C ARG A 41 6.39 -11.29 10.14
N ARG A 42 6.67 -12.57 10.39
CA ARG A 42 6.79 -13.56 9.30
C ARG A 42 5.48 -13.76 8.55
N LYS A 43 4.35 -13.88 9.26
CA LYS A 43 3.02 -14.04 8.65
C LYS A 43 2.65 -12.81 7.83
N LEU A 44 2.88 -11.63 8.39
CA LEU A 44 2.62 -10.35 7.74
C LEU A 44 3.46 -10.20 6.47
N LYS A 45 4.76 -10.52 6.53
CA LYS A 45 5.63 -10.51 5.34
C LYS A 45 5.08 -11.41 4.23
N SER A 46 4.60 -12.60 4.56
CA SER A 46 4.00 -13.52 3.58
C SER A 46 2.71 -12.95 2.97
N LEU A 47 1.86 -12.31 3.78
CA LEU A 47 0.64 -11.66 3.30
C LEU A 47 0.94 -10.47 2.40
N MET A 48 1.90 -9.62 2.78
CA MET A 48 2.32 -8.48 1.97
C MET A 48 2.85 -8.92 0.60
N LEU A 49 3.71 -9.95 0.56
CA LEU A 49 4.19 -10.52 -0.70
C LEU A 49 3.04 -11.03 -1.57
N HIS A 50 2.07 -11.72 -0.98
CA HIS A 50 0.89 -12.19 -1.71
C HIS A 50 0.10 -11.03 -2.33
N TYR A 51 -0.20 -9.97 -1.58
CA TYR A 51 -0.96 -8.84 -2.10
C TYR A 51 -0.16 -7.94 -3.04
N LEU A 52 1.17 -7.88 -2.93
CA LEU A 52 2.00 -7.18 -3.91
C LEU A 52 1.99 -7.87 -5.30
N GLU A 53 1.58 -9.13 -5.37
CA GLU A 53 1.35 -9.87 -6.63
C GLU A 53 -0.10 -9.76 -7.13
N ASP A 54 -1.03 -9.24 -6.32
CA ASP A 54 -2.43 -9.09 -6.70
C ASP A 54 -2.62 -7.94 -7.72
N VAL A 55 -3.34 -8.21 -8.80
CA VAL A 55 -3.51 -7.26 -9.91
C VAL A 55 -4.28 -6.00 -9.51
N ASN A 56 -5.24 -6.09 -8.58
CA ASN A 56 -6.01 -4.93 -8.13
C ASN A 56 -5.15 -4.06 -7.22
N VAL A 57 -4.40 -4.67 -6.31
CA VAL A 57 -3.45 -3.95 -5.46
C VAL A 57 -2.36 -3.28 -6.31
N GLN A 58 -1.82 -3.98 -7.31
CA GLN A 58 -0.85 -3.39 -8.25
C GLN A 58 -1.44 -2.21 -9.03
N ALA A 59 -2.69 -2.31 -9.49
CA ALA A 59 -3.35 -1.23 -10.22
C ALA A 59 -3.57 0.00 -9.33
N LEU A 60 -4.00 -0.19 -8.08
CA LEU A 60 -4.20 0.90 -7.11
C LEU A 60 -2.88 1.57 -6.73
N LEU A 61 -1.82 0.78 -6.47
CA LEU A 61 -0.48 1.31 -6.22
C LEU A 61 0.07 2.08 -7.42
N MET A 62 -0.15 1.60 -8.65
CA MET A 62 0.24 2.32 -9.85
C MET A 62 -0.54 3.64 -10.00
N ALA A 63 -1.83 3.64 -9.68
CA ALA A 63 -2.65 4.86 -9.69
C ALA A 63 -2.10 5.91 -8.71
N ALA A 64 -1.72 5.50 -7.50
CA ALA A 64 -1.09 6.40 -6.51
C ALA A 64 0.24 6.98 -7.03
N LEU A 65 1.09 6.13 -7.61
CA LEU A 65 2.38 6.58 -8.18
C LEU A 65 2.20 7.56 -9.33
N LEU A 66 1.26 7.28 -10.25
CA LEU A 66 0.95 8.18 -11.36
C LEU A 66 0.33 9.49 -10.90
N LEU A 67 -0.50 9.46 -9.85
CA LEU A 67 -1.05 10.66 -9.23
C LEU A 67 0.09 11.56 -8.74
N GLU A 68 1.02 11.01 -7.95
CA GLU A 68 2.18 11.75 -7.43
C GLU A 68 3.10 12.28 -8.55
N GLU A 69 3.36 11.48 -9.58
CA GLU A 69 4.23 11.87 -10.71
C GLU A 69 3.65 13.03 -11.53
N ASN A 70 2.35 13.02 -11.78
CA ASN A 70 1.69 13.93 -12.73
C ASN A 70 1.01 15.13 -12.07
N PHE A 71 0.65 15.04 -10.78
CA PHE A 71 -0.05 16.10 -10.06
C PHE A 71 0.82 16.61 -8.91
N LYS A 72 1.67 17.59 -9.24
CA LYS A 72 2.43 18.33 -8.23
C LYS A 72 1.54 19.41 -7.65
N VAL A 73 0.85 19.10 -6.56
CA VAL A 73 0.16 20.15 -5.81
C VAL A 73 1.14 20.77 -4.80
N ASN A 74 1.07 22.09 -4.64
CA ASN A 74 1.92 22.79 -3.67
C ASN A 74 1.38 22.52 -2.26
N GLY A 75 2.16 21.83 -1.44
CA GLY A 75 1.72 21.39 -0.11
C GLY A 75 0.72 20.24 -0.21
N ASP A 76 -0.04 20.05 0.86
CA ASP A 76 -1.12 19.06 0.93
C ASP A 76 -2.48 19.78 0.80
N PRO A 77 -2.98 19.98 -0.43
CA PRO A 77 -4.26 20.63 -0.63
C PRO A 77 -5.39 19.75 -0.06
N VAL A 78 -6.11 20.26 0.94
CA VAL A 78 -7.32 19.60 1.49
C VAL A 78 -8.36 19.20 0.40
N SER A 79 -8.24 19.74 -0.81
CA SER A 79 -9.12 19.45 -1.96
C SER A 79 -8.74 18.24 -2.81
N LEU A 80 -7.52 17.68 -2.73
CA LEU A 80 -7.16 16.47 -3.47
C LEU A 80 -7.39 15.27 -2.56
N ILE A 81 -8.52 14.57 -2.75
CA ILE A 81 -8.90 13.41 -1.94
C ILE A 81 -8.53 12.06 -2.58
N ALA A 82 -7.83 12.12 -3.72
CA ALA A 82 -7.71 10.98 -4.62
C ALA A 82 -6.78 9.90 -4.07
N ASP A 83 -5.70 10.30 -3.42
CA ASP A 83 -4.76 9.43 -2.73
C ASP A 83 -5.39 8.78 -1.49
N GLU A 84 -6.23 9.48 -0.74
CA GLU A 84 -6.96 8.87 0.38
C GLU A 84 -7.99 7.85 -0.12
N LEU A 85 -8.69 8.13 -1.22
CA LEU A 85 -9.60 7.17 -1.82
C LEU A 85 -8.87 5.90 -2.28
N ILE A 86 -7.69 6.05 -2.88
CA ILE A 86 -6.84 4.91 -3.26
C ILE A 86 -6.42 4.11 -2.02
N GLY A 87 -6.01 4.79 -0.94
CA GLY A 87 -5.62 4.14 0.31
C GLY A 87 -6.77 3.39 0.99
N ILE A 88 -7.97 3.99 1.01
CA ILE A 88 -9.21 3.35 1.48
C ILE A 88 -9.51 2.07 0.70
N ASP A 89 -9.42 2.13 -0.64
CA ASP A 89 -9.68 0.99 -1.50
C ASP A 89 -8.67 -0.14 -1.25
N ILE A 90 -7.37 0.17 -1.10
CA ILE A 90 -6.34 -0.83 -0.77
C ILE A 90 -6.64 -1.47 0.60
N ALA A 91 -6.90 -0.66 1.63
CA ALA A 91 -7.13 -1.14 2.98
C ALA A 91 -8.38 -2.04 3.05
N GLU A 92 -9.50 -1.58 2.49
CA GLU A 92 -10.75 -2.35 2.49
C GLU A 92 -10.64 -3.62 1.62
N TYR A 93 -9.94 -3.56 0.48
CA TYR A 93 -9.72 -4.73 -0.38
C TYR A 93 -8.93 -5.84 0.33
N ILE A 94 -7.88 -5.48 1.07
CA ILE A 94 -6.99 -6.43 1.74
C ILE A 94 -7.62 -6.99 3.02
N GLY A 95 -8.12 -6.11 3.91
CA GLY A 95 -8.49 -6.48 5.28
C GLY A 95 -9.90 -6.07 5.68
N GLY A 96 -10.73 -5.63 4.73
CA GLY A 96 -12.10 -5.22 4.98
C GLY A 96 -12.20 -4.07 5.99
N LYS A 97 -13.27 -4.06 6.78
CA LYS A 97 -13.57 -2.98 7.73
C LYS A 97 -12.53 -2.82 8.85
N LEU A 98 -11.81 -3.87 9.21
CA LEU A 98 -10.76 -3.80 10.23
C LEU A 98 -9.53 -3.06 9.71
N ALA A 99 -9.10 -3.35 8.49
CA ALA A 99 -8.01 -2.62 7.86
C ALA A 99 -8.43 -1.17 7.55
N LEU A 100 -9.66 -0.95 7.13
CA LEU A 100 -10.20 0.40 6.94
C LEU A 100 -10.16 1.22 8.23
N PHE A 101 -10.51 0.61 9.37
CA PHE A 101 -10.40 1.27 10.67
C PHE A 101 -8.96 1.71 10.97
N ASN A 102 -7.98 0.83 10.72
CA ASN A 102 -6.57 1.14 10.93
C ASN A 102 -6.08 2.26 9.99
N PHE A 103 -6.48 2.24 8.72
CA PHE A 103 -6.11 3.27 7.74
C PHE A 103 -6.55 4.69 8.15
N PHE A 104 -7.69 4.83 8.82
CA PHE A 104 -8.13 6.15 9.31
C PHE A 104 -7.46 6.59 10.62
N HIS A 105 -6.80 5.69 11.34
CA HIS A 105 -6.20 5.97 12.65
C HIS A 105 -4.68 6.16 12.62
N TYR A 106 -4.01 5.67 11.58
CA TYR A 106 -2.57 5.68 11.41
C TYR A 106 -2.20 6.13 10.00
#